data_AF-A0A1X6WKJ8-F1
#
_entry.id   AF-A0A1X6WKJ8-F1
#
_cell.length_a   1.000
_cell.length_b   1.000
_cell.length_c   1.000
_cell.angle_alpha   90.00
_cell.angle_beta   90.00
_cell.angle_gamma   90.00
#
_symmetry.space_group_name_H-M   'P 1'
#
loop_
_entity.id
_entity.type
_entity.pdbx_description
1 polymer ?
#
loop_
_entity_poly.entity_id
_entity_poly.type
_entity_poly.pdbx_seq_one_letter_code
_entity_poly.pdbx_strand_id
1 'polypeptide(L)'
;MKKSIPISLIIIGAVISPLPNYLINLIIGLACLFAFYDIGIKKNLELANLVLNSQNPSQWDKNMGKITAIISLILAILFLGLSLYHFIIS
;
A
#
# COMPACT_ATOMS: atom_id res chain seq x y z
N MET A 1 20.04 21.39 -3.46
CA MET A 1 20.18 20.04 -4.05
C MET A 1 18.87 19.69 -4.77
N LYS A 2 18.86 19.57 -6.11
CA LYS A 2 17.66 19.14 -6.85
C LYS A 2 17.51 17.63 -6.64
N LYS A 3 16.48 17.19 -5.92
CA LYS A 3 16.14 15.76 -5.79
C LYS A 3 15.59 15.31 -7.15
N SER A 4 16.39 14.59 -7.93
CA SER A 4 15.92 13.92 -9.14
C SER A 4 14.95 12.82 -8.74
N ILE A 5 13.74 12.86 -9.31
CA ILE A 5 12.74 11.80 -9.13
C ILE A 5 13.35 10.49 -9.64
N PRO A 6 13.27 9.38 -8.89
CA PRO A 6 13.76 8.09 -9.36
C PRO A 6 13.07 7.72 -10.67
N ILE A 7 13.85 7.43 -11.72
CA ILE A 7 13.33 7.04 -13.05
C ILE A 7 12.33 5.88 -12.96
N SER A 8 12.52 4.98 -11.99
CA SER A 8 11.60 3.89 -11.68
C SER A 8 10.17 4.35 -11.32
N LEU A 9 10.03 5.43 -10.55
CA LEU A 9 8.72 6.01 -10.22
C LEU A 9 8.03 6.61 -11.46
N ILE A 10 8.80 7.18 -12.38
CA ILE A 10 8.29 7.72 -13.64
C ILE A 10 7.77 6.60 -14.53
N ILE A 11 8.50 5.50 -14.63
CA ILE A 11 8.09 4.32 -15.42
C ILE A 11 6.82 3.69 -14.85
N ILE A 12 6.74 3.51 -13.52
CA ILE A 12 5.55 2.96 -12.86
C ILE A 12 4.34 3.87 -13.12
N GLY A 13 4.52 5.19 -12.98
CA GLY A 13 3.48 6.16 -13.27
C GLY A 13 3.00 6.09 -14.73
N ALA A 14 3.93 5.97 -15.69
CA ALA A 14 3.61 5.90 -17.12
C ALA A 14 2.91 4.60 -17.53
N VAL A 15 3.19 3.47 -16.86
CA VAL A 15 2.52 2.19 -17.12
C VAL A 15 1.09 2.18 -16.56
N ILE A 16 0.87 2.86 -15.42
CA ILE A 16 -0.42 2.89 -14.74
C ILE A 16 -1.32 4.01 -15.28
N SER A 17 -0.76 5.13 -15.75
CA SER A 17 -1.52 6.29 -16.22
C SER A 17 -2.48 6.08 -17.39
N PRO A 18 -2.26 5.18 -18.37
CA PRO A 18 -3.23 4.96 -19.44
C PRO A 18 -4.38 4.04 -19.02
N LEU A 19 -4.34 3.44 -17.83
CA LEU A 19 -5.40 2.56 -17.38
C LEU A 19 -6.63 3.36 -16.94
N PRO A 20 -7.85 2.85 -17.19
CA PRO A 20 -9.06 3.39 -16.60
C PRO A 20 -8.94 3.54 -15.07
N ASN A 21 -9.50 4.63 -14.53
CA ASN A 21 -9.43 4.94 -13.09
C ASN A 21 -9.92 3.80 -12.18
N TYR A 22 -10.91 3.03 -12.62
CA TYR A 22 -11.38 1.87 -11.87
C TYR A 22 -10.29 0.80 -11.74
N LEU A 23 -9.51 0.53 -12.80
CA LEU A 23 -8.38 -0.41 -12.76
C LEU A 23 -7.24 0.12 -11.88
N ILE A 24 -6.96 1.42 -11.92
CA ILE A 24 -5.97 2.05 -11.05
C ILE A 24 -6.36 1.86 -9.57
N ASN A 25 -7.62 2.19 -9.24
CA ASN A 25 -8.16 2.01 -7.89
C ASN A 25 -8.17 0.53 -7.48
N LEU A 26 -8.48 -0.40 -8.39
CA LEU A 26 -8.39 -1.84 -8.14
C LEU A 26 -6.96 -2.25 -7.77
N ILE A 27 -5.97 -1.85 -8.58
CA ILE A 27 -4.55 -2.18 -8.36
C ILE A 27 -4.07 -1.64 -7.01
N ILE A 28 -4.38 -0.38 -6.69
CA ILE A 28 -4.01 0.24 -5.40
C ILE A 28 -4.71 -0.49 -4.24
N GLY A 29 -6.00 -0.77 -4.37
CA GLY A 29 -6.78 -1.48 -3.35
C GLY A 29 -6.23 -2.88 -3.06
N LEU A 30 -5.87 -3.64 -4.10
CA LEU A 30 -5.23 -4.95 -3.97
C LEU A 30 -3.84 -4.86 -3.35
N ALA A 31 -3.03 -3.86 -3.72
CA ALA A 31 -1.72 -3.63 -3.12
C ALA A 31 -1.83 -3.32 -1.62
N CYS A 32 -2.81 -2.49 -1.23
CA CYS A 32 -3.12 -2.21 0.18
C CYS A 32 -3.60 -3.47 0.93
N LEU A 33 -4.43 -4.33 0.33
CA LEU A 33 -4.83 -5.61 0.91
C LEU A 33 -3.63 -6.53 1.12
N PHE A 34 -2.73 -6.61 0.14
CA PHE A 34 -1.52 -7.41 0.24
C PHE A 34 -0.63 -6.92 1.39
N ALA A 35 -0.40 -5.61 1.49
CA ALA A 35 0.36 -5.01 2.60
C ALA A 35 -0.30 -5.27 3.96
N PHE A 36 -1.63 -5.15 4.04
CA PHE A 36 -2.39 -5.51 5.25
C PHE A 36 -2.23 -6.98 5.62
N TYR A 37 -2.34 -7.88 4.64
CA TYR A 37 -2.21 -9.31 4.87
C TYR A 37 -0.79 -9.67 5.36
N ASP A 38 0.25 -9.08 4.76
CA ASP A 38 1.63 -9.37 5.12
C ASP A 38 1.96 -8.84 6.54
N ILE A 39 1.65 -7.58 6.82
CA ILE A 39 1.94 -6.93 8.11
C ILE A 39 0.99 -7.41 9.22
N GLY A 40 -0.31 -7.50 8.92
CA GLY A 40 -1.37 -7.75 9.89
C GLY A 40 -1.65 -9.22 10.18
N ILE A 41 -1.71 -10.07 9.14
CA ILE A 41 -2.08 -11.49 9.27
C ILE A 41 -0.84 -12.39 9.38
N LYS A 42 0.06 -12.32 8.40
CA LYS A 42 1.31 -13.09 8.43
C LYS A 42 2.28 -12.56 9.49
N LYS A 43 2.06 -11.34 10.01
CA LYS A 43 2.96 -10.65 10.94
C LYS A 43 4.38 -10.61 10.39
N ASN A 44 4.51 -10.56 9.06
CA ASN A 44 5.79 -10.44 8.41
C ASN A 44 6.27 -9.00 8.57
N LEU A 45 7.13 -8.82 9.57
CA LEU A 45 7.73 -7.53 9.88
C LEU A 45 9.09 -7.37 9.23
N GLU A 46 9.54 -8.29 8.35
CA GLU A 46 10.86 -8.15 7.69
C GLU A 46 10.99 -6.80 6.99
N LEU A 47 9.95 -6.37 6.27
CA LEU A 47 9.94 -5.07 5.58
C LEU A 47 10.02 -3.89 6.56
N ALA A 48 9.32 -3.99 7.69
CA ALA A 48 9.36 -2.98 8.75
C ALA A 48 10.70 -2.97 9.50
N ASN A 49 11.29 -4.14 9.71
CA ASN A 49 12.60 -4.33 10.32
C ASN A 49 13.72 -3.83 9.41
N LEU A 50 13.57 -3.95 8.09
CA LEU A 50 14.49 -3.38 7.09
C LEU A 50 14.51 -1.85 7.14
N VAL A 51 13.34 -1.23 7.36
CA VAL A 51 13.21 0.23 7.48
C VAL A 51 13.67 0.73 8.86
N LEU A 52 13.37 0.00 9.93
CA LEU A 52 13.67 0.40 11.31
C LEU A 52 15.06 -0.05 11.81
N ASN A 53 15.73 -0.95 11.08
CA ASN A 53 17.04 -1.51 11.41
C ASN A 53 17.14 -2.02 12.86
N SER A 54 16.02 -2.51 13.41
CA SER A 54 15.90 -2.93 14.81
C SER A 54 15.70 -4.43 14.90
N GLN A 55 16.64 -5.13 15.55
CA GLN A 55 16.54 -6.57 15.80
C GLN A 55 15.58 -6.91 16.96
N ASN A 56 15.15 -5.91 17.75
CA ASN A 56 14.23 -6.08 18.88
C ASN A 56 13.14 -5.00 18.84
N PRO A 57 11.99 -5.23 18.18
CA PRO A 57 10.94 -4.24 18.06
C PRO A 57 10.34 -3.91 19.43
N SER A 58 10.35 -2.62 19.76
CA SER A 58 9.76 -2.09 20.99
C SER A 58 8.24 -2.27 20.98
N GLN A 59 7.60 -2.09 22.15
CA GLN A 59 6.14 -2.09 22.23
C GLN A 59 5.51 -1.00 21.33
N TRP A 60 6.22 0.10 21.14
CA TRP A 60 5.82 1.19 20.25
C TRP A 60 5.86 0.76 18.77
N ASP A 61 6.92 0.07 18.33
CA ASP A 61 7.03 -0.44 16.95
C ASP A 61 5.91 -1.46 16.63
N LYS A 62 5.59 -2.33 17.59
CA LYS A 62 4.48 -3.29 17.47
C LYS A 62 3.13 -2.58 17.34
N ASN A 63 2.93 -1.49 18.08
CA ASN A 63 1.71 -0.69 17.98
C ASN A 63 1.63 0.06 16.65
N MET A 64 2.74 0.60 16.16
CA MET A 64 2.81 1.22 14.84
C MET A 64 2.49 0.22 13.73
N GLY A 65 3.05 -1.00 13.78
CA GLY A 65 2.71 -2.05 12.80
C GLY A 65 1.22 -2.39 12.75
N LYS A 66 0.56 -2.47 13.92
CA LYS A 66 -0.91 -2.68 13.99
C LYS A 66 -1.69 -1.51 13.40
N ILE A 67 -1.30 -0.27 13.71
CA ILE A 67 -1.92 0.94 13.18
C ILE A 67 -1.76 1.00 11.66
N THR A 68 -0.55 0.75 11.15
CA THR A 68 -0.27 0.70 9.71
C THR A 68 -1.09 -0.38 9.00
N ALA A 69 -1.25 -1.56 9.62
CA ALA A 69 -2.12 -2.61 9.09
C ALA A 69 -3.58 -2.12 9.00
N ILE A 70 -4.14 -1.55 10.07
CA ILE A 70 -5.51 -1.04 10.08
C ILE A 70 -5.72 0.04 9.01
N ILE A 71 -4.80 1.01 8.91
CA ILE A 71 -4.87 2.08 7.90
C ILE A 71 -4.83 1.48 6.48
N SER A 72 -3.95 0.51 6.24
CA SER A 72 -3.85 -0.17 4.95
C SER A 72 -5.14 -0.92 4.59
N LEU A 73 -5.80 -1.56 5.56
CA LEU A 73 -7.10 -2.21 5.35
C LEU A 73 -8.20 -1.21 4.99
N ILE A 74 -8.27 -0.06 5.68
CA ILE A 74 -9.26 0.98 5.41
C ILE A 74 -9.08 1.53 4.00
N LEU A 75 -7.84 1.83 3.61
CA LEU A 75 -7.52 2.30 2.26
C LEU A 75 -7.86 1.26 1.20
N ALA A 76 -7.55 -0.02 1.44
CA ALA A 76 -7.93 -1.11 0.56
C ALA A 76 -9.44 -1.15 0.29
N ILE A 77 -10.26 -1.09 1.34
CA ILE A 77 -11.72 -1.12 1.22
C ILE A 77 -12.23 0.10 0.43
N LEU A 78 -11.69 1.29 0.70
CA LEU A 78 -12.06 2.52 -0.01
C LEU A 78 -11.74 2.44 -1.50
N PHE A 79 -10.52 2.03 -1.87
CA PHE A 79 -10.10 1.93 -3.26
C PHE A 79 -10.86 0.81 -4.01
N LEU A 80 -11.12 -0.33 -3.37
CA LEU A 80 -11.96 -1.38 -3.94
C LEU A 80 -13.41 -0.93 -4.14
N GLY A 81 -13.97 -0.22 -3.16
CA GLY A 81 -15.31 0.35 -3.26
C GLY A 81 -15.41 1.37 -4.40
N LEU A 82 -14.45 2.27 -4.52
CA LEU A 82 -14.37 3.24 -5.62
C LEU A 82 -14.20 2.56 -6.98
N SER A 83 -13.40 1.50 -7.05
CA SER A 83 -13.27 0.69 -8.27
C SER A 83 -14.60 0.06 -8.67
N LEU A 84 -15.31 -0.58 -7.73
CA LEU A 84 -16.59 -1.23 -8.00
C LEU A 84 -17.68 -0.22 -8.38
N TYR A 85 -17.75 0.91 -7.67
CA TYR A 85 -18.70 1.98 -7.97
C TYR A 85 -18.50 2.51 -9.39
N HIS A 86 -17.25 2.76 -9.78
CA HIS A 86 -16.93 3.26 -11.11
C HIS A 86 -17.17 2.20 -12.20
N PHE A 87 -16.93 0.92 -11.90
CA PHE A 87 -17.23 -0.18 -12.80
C PHE A 87 -18.73 -0.38 -13.04
N ILE A 88 -19.57 -0.13 -12.04
CA ILE A 88 -21.04 -0.27 -12.16
C ILE A 88 -21.65 0.88 -12.96
N ILE A 89 -21.08 2.08 -12.88
CA ILE A 89 -21.63 3.30 -13.48
C ILE A 89 -21.09 3.58 -14.89
N SER A 90 -19.88 3.11 -15.20
CA SER A 90 -19.24 3.28 -16.51
C SER A 90 -19.58 2.19 -17.50
#